data_AF-A0A0D0B836-F1
#
_entry.id   AF-A0A0D0B836-F1
#
_cell.length_a   1.000
_cell.length_b   1.000
_cell.length_c   1.000
_cell.angle_alpha   90.00
_cell.angle_beta   90.00
_cell.angle_gamma   90.00
#
_symmetry.space_group_name_H-M   'P 1'
#
loop_
_entity.id
_entity.type
_entity.pdbx_description
1 polymer ?
#
loop_
_entity_poly.entity_id
_entity_poly.type
_entity_poly.pdbx_seq_one_letter_code
_entity_poly.pdbx_strand_id
1 'polypeptide(L)' 'NQKQKHAFHIIANHTSLPKQKQLLMYLGSMGGTGKSRVVSTVMTFFREKEEDARFKVVAPTGSATALLGENTYHS' A
#
# COMPACT_ATOMS: atom_id res chain seq x y z
N ASN A 1 10.81 8.26 -7.60
CA ASN A 1 9.84 9.14 -8.29
C ASN A 1 9.11 10.02 -7.27
N GLN A 2 8.98 11.34 -7.49
CA GLN A 2 8.28 12.25 -6.58
C GLN A 2 6.80 11.87 -6.33
N LYS A 3 6.07 11.40 -7.35
CA LYS A 3 4.66 11.00 -7.20
C LYS A 3 4.49 9.81 -6.25
N GLN A 4 5.40 8.85 -6.33
CA GLN A 4 5.45 7.70 -5.42
C GLN A 4 5.77 8.13 -3.97
N LYS A 5 6.72 9.05 -3.79
CA LYS A 5 7.05 9.62 -2.47
C LYS A 5 5.87 10.39 -1.88
N HIS A 6 5.18 11.18 -2.71
CA HIS A 6 4.01 11.93 -2.30
C HIS A 6 2.87 10.99 -1.85
N ALA A 7 2.60 9.94 -2.64
CA ALA A 7 1.62 8.92 -2.26
C ALA A 7 1.97 8.24 -0.93
N PHE A 8 3.24 7.86 -0.74
CA PHE A 8 3.71 7.29 0.51
C PHE A 8 3.50 8.24 1.70
N HIS A 9 3.85 9.53 1.56
CA HIS A 9 3.67 10.50 2.64
C HIS A 9 2.20 10.72 3.02
N ILE A 10 1.26 10.70 2.06
CA ILE A 10 -0.17 10.79 2.38
C ILE A 10 -0.58 9.64 3.30
N ILE A 11 -0.17 8.41 2.97
CA ILE A 11 -0.47 7.20 3.76
C ILE A 11 0.21 7.26 5.13
N ALA A 12 1.52 7.55 5.17
CA ALA A 12 2.30 7.60 6.40
C ALA A 12 1.79 8.67 7.38
N ASN A 13 1.42 9.85 6.87
CA ASN A 13 0.86 10.93 7.69
C ASN A 13 -0.53 10.55 8.22
N HIS A 14 -1.39 10.01 7.35
CA HIS A 14 -2.74 9.60 7.75
C HIS A 14 -2.72 8.55 8.87
N THR A 15 -1.83 7.56 8.76
CA THR A 15 -1.72 6.46 9.72
C THR A 15 -1.12 6.86 11.06
N SER A 16 -0.40 7.97 11.11
CA SER A 16 0.27 8.49 12.31
C SER A 16 -0.62 9.41 13.15
N LEU A 17 -1.82 9.77 12.66
CA LEU A 17 -2.76 10.63 13.38
C LEU A 17 -3.94 9.82 13.93
N PRO A 18 -4.33 9.99 15.21
CA PRO A 18 -5.50 9.31 15.77
C PRO A 18 -6.81 9.87 15.19
N LYS A 19 -7.87 9.04 15.19
CA LYS A 19 -9.26 9.41 14.86
C LYS A 19 -9.47 10.04 13.47
N GLN A 20 -8.61 9.74 12.50
CA GLN A 20 -8.81 10.20 11.13
C GLN A 20 -9.97 9.45 10.46
N LYS A 21 -10.72 10.14 9.58
CA LYS A 21 -11.68 9.47 8.68
C LYS A 21 -10.91 8.56 7.72
N GLN A 22 -11.46 7.39 7.40
CA GLN A 22 -10.84 6.42 6.49
C GLN A 22 -10.26 7.09 5.23
N LEU A 23 -8.98 6.84 4.95
CA LEU A 23 -8.35 7.29 3.71
C LEU A 23 -8.84 6.43 2.53
N LEU A 24 -9.56 7.07 1.61
CA LEU A 24 -9.92 6.49 0.31
C LEU A 24 -8.98 7.07 -0.75
N MET A 25 -8.05 6.24 -1.24
CA MET A 25 -7.02 6.66 -2.19
C MET A 25 -7.03 5.78 -3.44
N TYR A 26 -7.07 6.40 -4.61
CA TYR A 26 -6.90 5.74 -5.91
C TYR A 26 -5.54 6.11 -6.51
N LEU A 27 -4.68 5.11 -6.72
CA LEU A 27 -3.35 5.27 -7.31
C LEU A 27 -3.36 4.93 -8.81
N GLY A 28 -3.80 5.89 -9.63
CA GLY A 28 -3.81 5.76 -11.10
C GLY A 28 -2.43 5.95 -11.74
N SER A 29 -2.12 5.19 -12.81
CA SER A 29 -1.02 5.45 -13.78
C SER A 29 -0.97 4.37 -14.87
N MET A 30 -0.30 4.63 -15.99
CA MET A 30 0.06 3.62 -17.01
C MET A 30 0.77 2.41 -16.38
N GLY A 31 0.63 1.22 -16.99
CA GLY A 31 1.37 0.02 -16.58
C GLY A 31 2.89 0.25 -16.54
N GLY A 32 3.61 -0.42 -15.63
CA GLY A 32 5.08 -0.33 -15.54
C GLY A 32 5.65 0.85 -14.74
N THR A 33 4.83 1.75 -14.19
CA THR A 33 5.28 2.95 -13.47
C THR A 33 5.67 2.74 -11.99
N GLY A 34 5.82 1.49 -11.56
CA GLY A 34 6.25 1.15 -10.19
C GLY A 34 5.19 1.36 -9.10
N LYS A 35 3.90 1.22 -9.42
CA LYS A 35 2.82 1.23 -8.40
C LYS A 35 3.03 0.19 -7.31
N SER A 36 3.41 -1.03 -7.68
CA SER A 36 3.72 -2.11 -6.72
C SER A 36 4.86 -1.74 -5.77
N ARG A 37 5.79 -0.86 -6.18
CA ARG A 37 6.84 -0.32 -5.31
C ARG A 37 6.25 0.53 -4.18
N VAL A 38 5.20 1.31 -4.45
CA VAL A 38 4.51 2.12 -3.43
C VAL A 38 3.86 1.20 -2.40
N VAL A 39 3.13 0.19 -2.86
CA VAL A 39 2.47 -0.80 -1.98
C VAL A 39 3.51 -1.53 -1.13
N SER A 40 4.57 -2.05 -1.73
CA SER A 40 5.67 -2.72 -1.00
C SER A 40 6.33 -1.80 0.02
N THR A 41 6.54 -0.52 -0.30
CA THR A 41 7.11 0.45 0.65
C THR A 41 6.18 0.70 1.84
N VAL A 42 4.86 0.75 1.61
CA VAL A 42 3.87 0.90 2.67
C VAL A 42 3.83 -0.34 3.56
N MET A 43 3.90 -1.55 2.99
CA MET A 43 4.03 -2.79 3.76
C MET A 43 5.25 -2.76 4.67
N THR A 44 6.42 -2.38 4.13
CA THR A 44 7.66 -2.25 4.92
C THR A 44 7.50 -1.25 6.05
N PHE A 45 6.88 -0.09 5.79
CA PHE A 45 6.62 0.92 6.81
C PHE A 45 5.76 0.40 7.98
N PHE A 46 4.70 -0.36 7.71
CA PHE A 46 3.90 -0.96 8.78
C PHE A 46 4.65 -2.06 9.52
N ARG A 47 5.46 -2.85 8.82
CA ARG A 47 6.29 -3.88 9.44
C ARG A 47 7.37 -3.28 10.35
N GLU A 48 8.01 -2.19 9.95
CA GLU A 48 9.00 -1.46 10.76
C GLU A 48 8.38 -0.82 12.01
N LYS A 49 7.06 -0.57 12.00
CA LYS A 49 6.30 -0.10 13.15
C LYS A 49 5.74 -1.21 14.03
N GLU A 50 5.98 -2.49 13.70
CA GLU A 50 5.34 -3.64 14.36
C GLU A 50 3.80 -3.60 14.27
N GLU A 51 3.30 -3.06 13.16
CA GLU A 51 1.88 -2.81 12.89
C GLU A 51 1.41 -3.47 11.58
N ASP A 52 2.06 -4.56 11.17
CA ASP A 52 1.77 -5.28 9.92
C ASP A 52 0.28 -5.70 9.82
N ALA A 53 -0.32 -6.10 10.94
CA ALA A 53 -1.74 -6.46 11.01
C ALA A 53 -2.71 -5.30 10.68
N ARG A 54 -2.25 -4.04 10.70
CA ARG A 54 -3.08 -2.86 10.38
C ARG A 54 -3.19 -2.61 8.87
N PHE A 55 -2.44 -3.32 8.05
CA PHE A 55 -2.38 -3.12 6.60
C PHE A 55 -2.62 -4.43 5.85
N LYS A 56 -3.77 -4.54 5.19
CA LYS A 56 -4.13 -5.69 4.35
C LYS A 56 -4.08 -5.29 2.88
N VAL A 57 -3.32 -6.03 2.07
CA VAL A 57 -3.23 -5.83 0.63
C VAL A 57 -3.97 -6.92 -0.10
N VAL A 58 -4.82 -6.49 -1.04
CA VAL A 58 -5.61 -7.39 -1.87
C VAL A 58 -5.32 -7.11 -3.33
N ALA A 59 -5.05 -8.17 -4.09
CA ALA A 59 -4.76 -8.08 -5.51
C ALA A 59 -5.72 -8.99 -6.31
N PRO A 60 -6.25 -8.52 -7.45
CA PRO A 60 -7.34 -9.19 -8.18
C PRO A 60 -6.90 -10.46 -8.90
N THR A 61 -5.61 -10.67 -9.14
CA THR A 61 -5.07 -11.86 -9.81
C THR A 61 -3.94 -12.48 -9.01
N GLY A 62 -3.80 -13.81 -9.07
CA GLY A 62 -2.72 -14.53 -8.40
C GLY A 62 -1.31 -14.07 -8.80
N SER A 63 -1.14 -13.56 -10.02
CA SER A 63 0.13 -12.96 -10.48
C SER A 63 0.44 -11.62 -9.80
N ALA A 64 -0.57 -10.78 -9.57
CA ALA A 64 -0.41 -9.52 -8.84
C ALA A 64 -0.22 -9.78 -7.33
N THR A 65 -0.87 -10.81 -6.82
CA THR A 65 -0.67 -11.34 -5.46
C THR A 65 0.76 -11.82 -5.25
N ALA A 66 1.32 -12.62 -6.17
CA ALA A 66 2.72 -13.07 -6.11
C ALA A 66 3.75 -11.92 -6.15
N LEU A 67 3.44 -10.83 -6.86
CA LEU A 67 4.28 -9.62 -6.89
C LEU A 67 4.24 -8.80 -5.59
N LEU A 68 3.21 -9.00 -4.77
CA LEU A 68 2.99 -8.24 -3.53
C LEU A 68 3.19 -9.11 -2.28
N GLY A 69 3.29 -10.43 -2.42
CA GLY A 69 3.58 -11.36 -1.33
C GLY A 69 2.41 -11.62 -0.37
N GLU A 70 1.17 -11.31 -0.75
CA GLU A 70 -0.03 -11.51 0.09
C GLU A 70 -1.00 -12.53 -0.50
N ASN A 71 -2.23 -12.63 0.01
CA ASN A 71 -3.28 -13.54 -0.47
C ASN A 71 -4.16 -12.88 -1.56
N THR A 72 -4.86 -13.68 -2.36
CA THR A 72 -5.86 -13.18 -3.32
C THR A 72 -7.08 -12.59 -2.61
N TYR A 73 -7.89 -11.77 -3.29
CA TYR A 73 -9.17 -11.25 -2.75
C TYR A 73 -10.10 -12.32 -2.13
N HIS A 74 -9.90 -13.60 -2.48
CA HIS A 74 -10.75 -14.73 -2.10
C HIS A 74 -10.07 -15.74 -1.16
N SER A 75 -9.23 -15.28 -0.23
CA SER A 75 -8.70 -16.12 0.86
C SER A 75 -9.28 -15.74 2.21
#